data_AF-A0A9D4X1Z8-F1
#
_entry.id   AF-A0A9D4X1Z8-F1
#
_cell.length_a   1.000
_cell.length_b   1.000
_cell.length_c   1.000
_cell.angle_alpha   90.00
_cell.angle_beta   90.00
_cell.angle_gamma   90.00
#
_symmetry.space_group_name_H-M   'P 1'
#
loop_
_entity.id
_entity.type
_entity.pdbx_description
1 polymer ?
#
loop_
_entity_poly.entity_id
_entity_poly.type
_entity_poly.pdbx_seq_one_letter_code
_entity_poly.pdbx_strand_id
1 'polypeptide(L)'
;FIFSLFLFYFEILYYPESLSEAEAKKNKRLHTTTTMVAMAMASLQSSMSSLSLSSNSFLGQPLSPITLSPFLQGKPTEKKCLIVMKLKRWERKECKPNSLPVLHKLHVKVGDTVKVISGHEKGQIGEITKIFKHNSSVIVKDINLKTKHVKSNQEGEPGQINKVEAPIHSSNVMLYSKEKDVTSRVGHKVLENGKRVRYLIKTGEIIDSEENWKKLKEANKKTAEVAAT
;
A
#
# COMPACT_ATOMS: atom_id res chain seq x y z
N PHE A 1 -25.02 -48.56 22.03
CA PHE A 1 -24.53 -47.44 22.86
C PHE A 1 -23.20 -47.68 23.58
N ILE A 2 -22.69 -48.92 23.69
CA ILE A 2 -21.35 -49.21 24.25
C ILE A 2 -20.27 -49.32 23.14
N PHE A 3 -20.66 -49.48 21.88
CA PHE A 3 -19.73 -49.59 20.74
C PHE A 3 -19.28 -48.24 20.14
N SER A 4 -19.97 -47.13 20.49
CA SER A 4 -19.62 -45.78 20.02
C SER A 4 -18.69 -45.02 20.97
N LEU A 5 -18.53 -45.49 22.21
CA LEU A 5 -17.58 -44.90 23.17
C LEU A 5 -16.16 -45.45 22.98
N PHE A 6 -16.03 -46.62 22.36
CA PHE A 6 -14.74 -47.29 22.14
C PHE A 6 -13.92 -46.66 21.00
N LEU A 7 -14.58 -46.10 19.97
CA LEU A 7 -13.92 -45.36 18.90
C LEU A 7 -13.56 -43.92 19.27
N PHE A 8 -14.16 -43.35 20.31
CA PHE A 8 -13.81 -42.02 20.81
C PHE A 8 -12.58 -42.03 21.72
N TYR A 9 -12.23 -43.19 22.31
CA TYR A 9 -11.04 -43.36 23.15
C TYR A 9 -9.79 -43.76 22.36
N PHE A 10 -9.93 -44.28 21.13
CA PHE A 10 -8.79 -44.74 20.32
C PHE A 10 -8.09 -43.60 19.56
N GLU A 11 -8.68 -42.40 19.49
CA GLU A 11 -8.14 -41.26 18.74
C GLU A 11 -7.32 -40.28 19.61
N ILE A 12 -7.18 -40.57 20.91
CA ILE A 12 -6.39 -39.73 21.86
C ILE A 12 -4.94 -40.25 22.02
N LEU A 13 -4.59 -41.44 21.52
CA LEU A 13 -3.28 -42.07 21.77
C LEU A 13 -2.34 -42.19 20.55
N TYR A 14 -2.52 -41.38 19.50
CA TYR A 14 -1.59 -41.41 18.36
C TYR A 14 -1.37 -40.05 17.70
N TYR A 15 -0.64 -39.16 18.37
CA TYR A 15 0.08 -38.06 17.71
C TYR A 15 1.36 -37.71 18.49
N PRO A 16 2.53 -38.15 18.04
CA PRO A 16 3.80 -37.72 18.62
C PRO A 16 4.26 -36.37 18.03
N GLU A 17 4.58 -35.45 18.93
CA GLU A 17 5.91 -34.86 19.10
C GLU A 17 6.59 -34.24 17.84
N SER A 18 6.42 -32.93 17.64
CA SER A 18 7.36 -32.13 16.83
C SER A 18 7.31 -30.64 17.22
N LEU A 19 7.88 -30.28 18.38
CA LEU A 19 7.98 -28.88 18.84
C LEU A 19 9.31 -28.55 19.56
N SER A 20 10.46 -29.09 19.10
CA SER A 20 11.77 -28.75 19.69
C SER A 20 12.91 -28.40 18.71
N GLU A 21 12.73 -28.50 17.39
CA GLU A 21 13.84 -28.24 16.44
C GLU A 21 13.91 -26.80 15.88
N ALA A 22 12.94 -25.93 16.19
CA ALA A 22 12.91 -24.56 15.68
C ALA A 22 13.71 -23.54 16.53
N GLU A 23 14.00 -23.83 17.80
CA GLU A 23 14.69 -22.89 18.70
C GLU A 23 16.22 -23.04 18.67
N ALA A 24 16.76 -24.20 18.29
CA ALA A 24 18.20 -24.44 18.21
C ALA A 24 18.91 -23.70 17.05
N LYS A 25 18.17 -23.28 16.02
CA LYS A 25 18.73 -22.59 14.83
C LYS A 25 18.85 -21.06 15.00
N LYS A 26 18.19 -20.49 16.02
CA LYS A 26 18.22 -19.05 16.32
C LYS A 26 19.46 -18.66 17.13
N ASN A 27 19.90 -19.52 18.05
CA ASN A 27 21.06 -19.24 18.92
C ASN A 27 22.43 -19.40 18.23
N LYS A 28 22.56 -20.24 17.19
CA LYS A 28 23.81 -20.33 16.39
C LYS A 28 24.07 -19.12 15.49
N ARG A 29 23.03 -18.33 15.18
CA ARG A 29 23.15 -17.12 14.35
C ARG A 29 23.49 -15.86 15.15
N LEU A 30 23.26 -15.87 16.46
CA LEU A 30 23.55 -14.74 17.35
C LEU A 30 25.03 -14.70 17.79
N HIS A 31 25.70 -15.86 17.91
CA HIS A 31 27.12 -15.89 18.26
C HIS A 31 28.05 -15.51 17.08
N THR A 32 27.65 -15.77 15.83
CA THR A 32 28.47 -15.47 14.64
C THR A 32 28.42 -13.99 14.22
N THR A 33 27.35 -13.27 14.55
CA THR A 33 27.25 -11.82 14.31
C THR A 33 28.03 -11.00 15.34
N THR A 34 28.08 -11.46 16.60
CA THR A 34 28.79 -10.75 17.67
C THR A 34 30.31 -10.84 17.51
N THR A 35 30.84 -11.95 16.96
CA THR A 35 32.28 -12.07 16.68
C THR A 35 32.73 -11.28 15.44
N MET A 36 31.90 -11.17 14.40
CA MET A 36 32.25 -10.36 13.21
C MET A 36 32.18 -8.84 13.46
N VAL A 37 31.30 -8.37 14.35
CA VAL A 37 31.27 -6.93 14.71
C VAL A 37 32.44 -6.55 15.63
N ALA A 38 32.92 -7.47 16.49
CA ALA A 38 34.07 -7.22 17.36
C ALA A 38 35.41 -7.14 16.60
N MET A 39 35.60 -7.93 15.52
CA MET A 39 36.83 -7.87 14.72
C MET A 39 36.95 -6.60 13.86
N ALA A 40 35.83 -5.97 13.48
CA ALA A 40 35.84 -4.74 12.67
C ALA A 40 36.15 -3.46 13.47
N MET A 41 35.98 -3.48 14.80
CA MET A 41 36.24 -2.31 15.67
C MET A 41 37.70 -2.22 16.11
N ALA A 42 38.49 -3.30 16.01
CA ALA A 42 39.90 -3.32 16.42
C ALA A 42 40.87 -2.75 15.36
N SER A 43 40.44 -2.54 14.11
CA SER A 43 41.31 -2.06 13.02
C SER A 43 41.25 -0.54 12.76
N LEU A 44 40.63 0.25 13.64
CA LEU A 44 40.47 1.71 13.48
C LEU A 44 41.15 2.56 14.57
N GLN A 45 41.94 1.97 15.47
CA GLN A 45 42.66 2.71 16.52
C GLN A 45 44.18 2.85 16.31
N SER A 46 44.75 2.35 15.22
CA SER A 46 46.20 2.38 14.98
C SER A 46 46.63 3.36 13.89
N SER A 47 46.09 4.58 13.88
CA SER A 47 46.55 5.62 12.95
C SER A 47 46.38 7.04 13.49
N MET A 48 46.83 7.34 14.71
CA MET A 48 47.03 8.73 15.16
C MET A 48 48.08 8.75 16.29
N SER A 49 49.36 8.58 15.95
CA SER A 49 50.46 8.86 16.88
C SER A 49 51.81 9.04 16.15
N SER A 50 51.94 10.16 15.46
CA SER A 50 53.17 10.91 15.18
C SER A 50 52.74 12.08 14.28
N LEU A 51 52.97 13.33 14.63
CA LEU A 51 54.27 13.98 14.56
C LEU A 51 54.34 15.16 15.55
N SER A 52 55.49 15.21 16.21
CA SER A 52 55.94 16.17 17.21
C SER A 52 56.23 17.55 16.62
N LEU A 53 56.04 18.56 17.46
CA LEU A 53 56.42 19.97 17.25
C LEU A 53 57.90 20.13 16.86
N SER A 54 58.15 21.02 15.90
CA SER A 54 59.40 21.77 15.84
C SER A 54 59.10 23.26 15.67
N SER A 55 59.55 24.01 16.66
CA SER A 55 59.62 25.46 16.73
C SER A 55 60.68 25.98 15.76
N ASN A 56 60.37 27.06 15.03
CA ASN A 56 61.32 28.12 14.72
C ASN A 56 60.57 29.41 14.35
N SER A 57 60.94 30.47 15.05
CA SER A 57 60.54 31.87 14.88
C SER A 57 61.21 32.49 13.66
N PHE A 58 60.47 33.22 12.81
CA PHE A 58 61.05 34.30 11.99
C PHE A 58 60.01 35.32 11.49
N LEU A 59 60.26 36.56 11.89
CA LEU A 59 59.72 37.87 11.47
C LEU A 59 58.85 37.99 10.20
N GLY A 60 57.65 38.55 10.38
CA GLY A 60 57.13 39.74 9.67
C GLY A 60 56.69 39.64 8.20
N GLN A 61 55.42 39.96 7.92
CA GLN A 61 54.95 40.82 6.82
C GLN A 61 53.43 41.09 6.92
N PRO A 62 52.92 42.31 6.66
CA PRO A 62 51.49 42.61 6.69
C PRO A 62 50.85 42.32 5.33
N LEU A 63 49.79 41.50 5.30
CA LEU A 63 48.96 41.29 4.12
C LEU A 63 47.61 42.01 4.29
N SER A 64 47.21 42.68 3.22
CA SER A 64 46.04 43.56 3.06
C SER A 64 44.69 42.88 3.33
N PRO A 65 43.63 43.66 3.66
CA PRO A 65 42.30 43.09 3.86
C PRO A 65 41.70 42.63 2.52
N ILE A 66 41.34 41.35 2.47
CA ILE A 66 40.57 40.74 1.40
C ILE A 66 39.17 41.35 1.37
N THR A 67 38.78 41.89 0.21
CA THR A 67 37.43 42.33 -0.09
C THR A 67 36.47 41.15 -0.11
N LEU A 68 35.48 41.17 0.78
CA LEU A 68 34.33 40.26 0.78
C LEU A 68 33.48 40.54 -0.47
N SER A 69 33.46 39.60 -1.42
CA SER A 69 32.42 39.55 -2.45
C SER A 69 31.12 39.00 -1.81
N PRO A 70 29.94 39.53 -2.20
CA PRO A 70 28.70 39.03 -1.66
C PRO A 70 28.44 37.62 -2.21
N PHE A 71 28.42 36.66 -1.29
CA PHE A 71 27.97 35.29 -1.50
C PHE A 71 26.56 35.33 -2.12
N LEU A 72 26.47 34.96 -3.41
CA LEU A 72 25.19 34.69 -4.07
C LEU A 72 24.46 33.64 -3.23
N GLN A 73 23.35 34.05 -2.62
CA GLN A 73 22.42 33.14 -1.97
C GLN A 73 21.82 32.22 -3.03
N GLY A 74 22.46 31.09 -3.25
CA GLY A 74 21.82 29.95 -3.89
C GLY A 74 20.62 29.59 -3.03
N LYS A 75 19.40 29.76 -3.57
CA LYS A 75 18.18 29.26 -2.96
C LYS A 75 18.45 27.80 -2.56
N PRO A 76 18.32 27.41 -1.28
CA PRO A 76 18.38 26.02 -0.95
C PRO A 76 17.23 25.38 -1.72
N THR A 77 17.57 24.53 -2.70
CA THR A 77 16.62 23.57 -3.23
C THR A 77 16.42 22.56 -2.11
N GLU A 78 15.61 22.97 -1.14
CA GLU A 78 15.26 22.16 0.01
C GLU A 78 14.62 20.91 -0.56
N LYS A 79 15.38 19.81 -0.51
CA LYS A 79 14.91 18.51 -0.95
C LYS A 79 13.74 18.18 -0.05
N LYS A 80 12.53 18.45 -0.54
CA LYS A 80 11.28 18.11 0.11
C LYS A 80 11.43 16.67 0.58
N CYS A 81 11.53 16.48 1.89
CA CYS A 81 11.36 15.17 2.49
C CYS A 81 9.89 14.81 2.32
N LEU A 82 9.53 14.39 1.11
CA LEU A 82 8.34 13.59 0.90
C LEU A 82 8.58 12.35 1.76
N ILE A 83 7.91 12.28 2.89
CA ILE A 83 7.73 11.03 3.62
C ILE A 83 6.85 10.18 2.70
N VAL A 84 7.45 9.65 1.63
CA VAL A 84 6.89 8.58 0.85
C VAL A 84 6.91 7.42 1.83
N MET A 85 5.75 7.05 2.35
CA MET A 85 5.60 5.82 3.12
C MET A 85 6.14 4.70 2.23
N LYS A 86 7.39 4.32 2.48
CA LYS A 86 8.09 3.34 1.65
C LYS A 86 7.48 2.01 2.03
N LEU A 87 6.74 1.40 1.10
CA LEU A 87 6.18 0.06 1.28
C LEU A 87 7.27 -0.87 1.81
N LYS A 88 6.91 -1.74 2.76
CA LYS A 88 7.87 -2.74 3.24
C LYS A 88 8.32 -3.59 2.05
N ARG A 89 9.57 -4.02 2.06
CA ARG A 89 10.18 -4.71 0.89
C ARG A 89 9.35 -5.93 0.44
N TRP A 90 8.74 -6.64 1.38
CA TRP A 90 7.90 -7.83 1.16
C TRP A 90 6.43 -7.52 0.85
N GLU A 91 5.95 -6.29 1.02
CA GLU A 91 4.59 -5.85 0.68
C GLU A 91 4.50 -5.28 -0.75
N ARG A 92 5.58 -5.39 -1.53
CA ARG A 92 5.60 -4.95 -2.93
C ARG A 92 4.76 -5.89 -3.79
N LYS A 93 4.29 -5.36 -4.93
CA LYS A 93 3.50 -6.13 -5.90
C LYS A 93 4.32 -7.33 -6.37
N GLU A 94 3.68 -8.48 -6.39
CA GLU A 94 4.24 -9.67 -7.01
C GLU A 94 4.33 -9.47 -8.51
N CYS A 95 5.46 -9.85 -9.10
CA CYS A 95 5.72 -9.73 -10.52
C CYS A 95 5.89 -11.10 -11.17
N LYS A 96 5.43 -11.21 -12.40
CA LYS A 96 5.67 -12.32 -13.33
C LYS A 96 7.12 -12.30 -13.82
N PRO A 97 7.61 -13.39 -14.45
CA PRO A 97 8.96 -13.42 -15.03
C PRO A 97 9.20 -12.31 -16.07
N ASN A 98 8.16 -11.84 -16.77
CA ASN A 98 8.23 -10.72 -17.71
C ASN A 98 8.12 -9.33 -17.04
N SER A 99 8.38 -9.24 -15.73
CA SER A 99 8.31 -8.02 -14.89
C SER A 99 6.92 -7.40 -14.66
N LEU A 100 5.88 -7.88 -15.33
CA LEU A 100 4.51 -7.37 -15.15
C LEU A 100 3.94 -7.79 -13.79
N PRO A 101 3.12 -6.95 -13.13
CA PRO A 101 2.49 -7.32 -11.87
C PRO A 101 1.47 -8.45 -12.09
N VAL A 102 1.34 -9.31 -11.09
CA VAL A 102 0.24 -10.28 -11.01
C VAL A 102 -1.06 -9.52 -10.72
N LEU A 103 -2.10 -9.79 -11.51
CA LEU A 103 -3.40 -9.13 -11.39
C LEU A 103 -4.46 -10.16 -11.01
N HIS A 104 -5.28 -9.83 -10.03
CA HIS A 104 -6.40 -10.67 -9.62
C HIS A 104 -7.66 -10.37 -10.44
N LYS A 105 -8.45 -11.41 -10.69
CA LYS A 105 -9.75 -11.29 -11.34
C LYS A 105 -10.79 -10.81 -10.33
N LEU A 106 -11.48 -9.72 -10.63
CA LEU A 106 -12.50 -9.12 -9.78
C LEU A 106 -13.89 -9.28 -10.37
N HIS A 107 -14.90 -9.33 -9.51
CA HIS A 107 -16.30 -9.47 -9.89
C HIS A 107 -17.02 -8.13 -10.11
N VAL A 108 -16.40 -7.02 -9.71
CA VAL A 108 -16.91 -5.64 -9.80
C VAL A 108 -16.19 -4.82 -10.87
N LYS A 109 -16.86 -3.79 -11.38
CA LYS A 109 -16.35 -2.79 -12.33
C LYS A 109 -16.53 -1.38 -11.77
N VAL A 110 -15.84 -0.41 -12.38
CA VAL A 110 -15.98 1.02 -12.04
C VAL A 110 -17.39 1.47 -12.41
N GLY A 111 -18.04 2.27 -11.57
CA GLY A 111 -19.42 2.70 -11.75
C GLY A 111 -20.49 1.69 -11.30
N ASP A 112 -20.10 0.51 -10.82
CA ASP A 112 -21.06 -0.40 -10.20
C ASP A 112 -21.52 0.19 -8.84
N THR A 113 -22.82 0.06 -8.54
CA THR A 113 -23.37 0.36 -7.21
C THR A 113 -23.25 -0.88 -6.32
N VAL A 114 -22.64 -0.71 -5.15
CA VAL A 114 -22.35 -1.80 -4.22
C VAL A 114 -22.79 -1.47 -2.80
N LYS A 115 -23.08 -2.51 -2.03
CA LYS A 115 -23.30 -2.45 -0.58
C LYS A 115 -22.16 -3.15 0.14
N VAL A 116 -21.70 -2.56 1.24
CA VAL A 116 -20.67 -3.14 2.10
C VAL A 116 -21.28 -4.22 3.00
N ILE A 117 -20.68 -5.41 3.00
CA ILE A 117 -21.16 -6.62 3.71
C ILE A 117 -20.54 -6.69 5.11
N SER A 118 -19.24 -6.38 5.20
CA SER A 118 -18.41 -6.56 6.38
C SER A 118 -17.41 -5.42 6.54
N GLY A 119 -16.96 -5.21 7.77
CA GLY A 119 -16.09 -4.09 8.14
C GLY A 119 -16.84 -3.00 8.92
N HIS A 120 -16.15 -1.88 9.15
CA HIS A 120 -16.67 -0.75 9.91
C HIS A 120 -17.91 -0.12 9.23
N GLU A 121 -17.84 0.08 7.92
CA GLU A 121 -18.90 0.72 7.13
C GLU A 121 -19.98 -0.26 6.65
N LYS A 122 -20.31 -1.27 7.46
CA LYS A 122 -21.28 -2.32 7.08
C LYS A 122 -22.66 -1.72 6.79
N GLY A 123 -23.26 -2.14 5.68
CA GLY A 123 -24.61 -1.78 5.30
C GLY A 123 -24.74 -0.51 4.47
N GLN A 124 -23.68 0.30 4.37
CA GLN A 124 -23.66 1.47 3.50
C GLN A 124 -23.61 1.07 2.03
N ILE A 125 -24.23 1.91 1.19
CA ILE A 125 -24.35 1.72 -0.24
C ILE A 125 -23.58 2.87 -0.92
N GLY A 126 -22.80 2.55 -1.94
CA GLY A 126 -22.03 3.55 -2.67
C GLY A 126 -21.63 3.07 -4.07
N GLU A 127 -21.13 4.00 -4.87
CA GLU A 127 -20.63 3.73 -6.23
C GLU A 127 -19.11 3.56 -6.21
N ILE A 128 -18.58 2.65 -7.03
CA ILE A 128 -17.14 2.42 -7.13
C ILE A 128 -16.48 3.49 -8.01
N THR A 129 -15.55 4.25 -7.42
CA THR A 129 -14.74 5.27 -8.12
C THR A 129 -13.51 4.65 -8.79
N LYS A 130 -12.74 3.84 -8.05
CA LYS A 130 -11.45 3.30 -8.53
C LYS A 130 -11.25 1.85 -8.07
N ILE A 131 -10.50 1.08 -8.86
CA ILE A 131 -10.23 -0.34 -8.60
C ILE A 131 -8.73 -0.62 -8.68
N PHE A 132 -8.21 -1.31 -7.66
CA PHE A 132 -6.83 -1.78 -7.58
C PHE A 132 -6.77 -3.31 -7.73
N LYS A 133 -6.55 -3.78 -8.97
CA LYS A 133 -6.53 -5.22 -9.31
C LYS A 133 -5.38 -6.03 -8.68
N HIS A 134 -4.29 -5.38 -8.31
CA HIS A 134 -3.12 -6.05 -7.70
C HIS A 134 -3.34 -6.36 -6.21
N ASN A 135 -4.13 -5.56 -5.50
CA ASN A 135 -4.47 -5.76 -4.08
C ASN A 135 -5.93 -6.23 -3.89
N SER A 136 -6.62 -6.55 -4.97
CA SER A 136 -8.05 -6.92 -4.97
C SER A 136 -8.95 -5.94 -4.21
N SER A 137 -8.66 -4.64 -4.28
CA SER A 137 -9.30 -3.61 -3.47
C SER A 137 -10.00 -2.55 -4.32
N VAL A 138 -11.01 -1.90 -3.77
CA VAL A 138 -11.88 -0.90 -4.44
C VAL A 138 -12.03 0.34 -3.58
N ILE A 139 -12.17 1.51 -4.21
CA ILE A 139 -12.54 2.76 -3.55
C ILE A 139 -14.01 3.01 -3.88
N VAL A 140 -14.82 3.22 -2.84
CA VAL A 140 -16.25 3.50 -2.93
C VAL A 140 -16.50 4.92 -2.45
N LYS A 141 -17.33 5.67 -3.18
CA LYS A 141 -17.64 7.07 -2.87
C LYS A 141 -18.18 7.23 -1.45
N ASP A 142 -17.67 8.21 -0.72
CA ASP A 142 -18.09 8.61 0.63
C ASP A 142 -18.01 7.52 1.72
N ILE A 143 -17.36 6.38 1.43
CA ILE A 143 -17.22 5.26 2.37
C ILE A 143 -15.75 5.12 2.78
N ASN A 144 -15.51 4.77 4.06
CA ASN A 144 -14.18 4.53 4.64
C ASN A 144 -13.28 5.78 4.51
N LEU A 145 -13.82 6.91 4.94
CA LEU A 145 -13.14 8.20 4.94
C LEU A 145 -12.04 8.23 6.00
N LYS A 146 -10.86 8.70 5.62
CA LYS A 146 -9.72 8.91 6.51
C LYS A 146 -9.28 10.36 6.46
N THR A 147 -9.04 10.94 7.63
CA THR A 147 -8.50 12.29 7.75
C THR A 147 -7.00 12.28 7.43
N LYS A 148 -6.62 12.97 6.37
CA LYS A 148 -5.24 13.15 5.91
C LYS A 148 -4.84 14.60 6.10
N HIS A 149 -3.82 14.82 6.94
CA HIS A 149 -3.16 16.11 7.07
C HIS A 149 -2.22 16.31 5.88
N VAL A 150 -2.47 17.34 5.09
CA VAL A 150 -1.67 17.70 3.93
C VAL A 150 -0.87 18.95 4.29
N LYS A 151 0.46 18.81 4.26
CA LYS A 151 1.38 19.93 4.41
C LYS A 151 1.29 20.82 3.17
N SER A 152 1.44 22.14 3.36
CA SER A 152 1.49 23.08 2.25
C SER A 152 2.68 22.78 1.33
N ASN A 153 2.47 23.00 0.03
CA ASN A 153 3.50 22.75 -0.98
C ASN A 153 4.27 24.01 -1.37
N GLN A 154 3.66 25.18 -1.19
CA GLN A 154 4.20 26.50 -1.52
C GLN A 154 4.28 27.37 -0.26
N GLU A 155 5.27 28.25 -0.21
CA GLU A 155 5.40 29.25 0.85
C GLU A 155 4.24 30.24 0.73
N GLY A 156 3.40 30.34 1.77
CA GLY A 156 2.23 31.22 1.81
C GLY A 156 0.88 30.52 1.82
N GLU A 157 0.80 29.23 1.49
CA GLU A 157 -0.44 28.44 1.61
C GLU A 157 -0.57 27.80 2.99
N PRO A 158 -1.75 27.87 3.67
CA PRO A 158 -1.99 27.12 4.88
C PRO A 158 -2.09 25.61 4.59
N GLY A 159 -1.68 24.78 5.56
CA GLY A 159 -1.90 23.33 5.49
C GLY A 159 -3.40 23.00 5.52
N GLN A 160 -3.79 21.87 4.90
CA GLN A 160 -5.20 21.46 4.78
C GLN A 160 -5.45 20.11 5.46
N ILE A 161 -6.62 19.98 6.08
CA ILE A 161 -7.12 18.70 6.64
C ILE A 161 -8.13 18.12 5.65
N ASN A 162 -7.70 17.13 4.86
CA ASN A 162 -8.51 16.53 3.80
C ASN A 162 -9.10 15.20 4.25
N LYS A 163 -10.40 14.99 4.02
CA LYS A 163 -11.02 13.67 4.16
C LYS A 163 -10.89 12.93 2.83
N VAL A 164 -10.19 11.80 2.83
CA VAL A 164 -9.91 11.01 1.62
C VAL A 164 -10.48 9.62 1.79
N GLU A 165 -11.14 9.11 0.75
CA GLU A 165 -11.67 7.75 0.69
C GLU A 165 -10.52 6.73 0.66
N ALA A 166 -10.61 5.73 1.53
CA ALA A 166 -9.63 4.66 1.62
C ALA A 166 -10.15 3.36 0.99
N PRO A 167 -9.25 2.53 0.42
CA PRO A 167 -9.66 1.30 -0.26
C PRO A 167 -10.26 0.27 0.70
N ILE A 168 -11.27 -0.45 0.22
CA ILE A 168 -11.92 -1.59 0.86
C ILE A 168 -11.62 -2.85 0.02
N HIS A 169 -11.44 -4.00 0.66
CA HIS A 169 -11.23 -5.24 -0.07
C HIS A 169 -12.50 -5.67 -0.84
N SER A 170 -12.34 -6.12 -2.08
CA SER A 170 -13.45 -6.46 -2.98
C SER A 170 -14.37 -7.58 -2.46
N SER A 171 -13.89 -8.47 -1.59
CA SER A 171 -14.73 -9.50 -0.97
C SER A 171 -15.78 -8.94 -0.01
N ASN A 172 -15.57 -7.73 0.51
CA ASN A 172 -16.43 -7.12 1.51
C ASN A 172 -17.55 -6.29 0.89
N VAL A 173 -17.68 -6.32 -0.43
CA VAL A 173 -18.73 -5.60 -1.18
C VAL A 173 -19.56 -6.57 -2.01
N MET A 174 -20.86 -6.29 -2.11
CA MET A 174 -21.81 -7.02 -2.96
C MET A 174 -22.50 -6.03 -3.90
N LEU A 175 -22.88 -6.49 -5.09
CA LEU A 175 -23.64 -5.67 -6.04
C LEU A 175 -25.04 -5.39 -5.48
N TYR A 176 -25.47 -4.14 -5.67
CA TYR A 176 -26.75 -3.63 -5.17
C TYR A 176 -27.64 -3.24 -6.33
N SER A 177 -28.87 -3.75 -6.35
CA SER A 177 -29.92 -3.25 -7.24
C SER A 177 -30.64 -2.08 -6.58
N LYS A 178 -30.70 -0.94 -7.28
CA LYS A 178 -31.50 0.23 -6.86
C LYS A 178 -32.99 0.05 -7.12
N GLU A 179 -33.37 -0.89 -7.98
CA GLU A 179 -34.78 -1.09 -8.36
C GLU A 179 -35.53 -1.91 -7.32
N LYS A 180 -34.85 -2.93 -6.76
CA LYS A 180 -35.46 -3.85 -5.79
C LYS A 180 -34.89 -3.71 -4.38
N ASP A 181 -33.92 -2.84 -4.19
CA ASP A 181 -33.19 -2.64 -2.92
C ASP A 181 -32.55 -3.91 -2.34
N VAL A 182 -32.25 -4.88 -3.21
CA VAL A 182 -31.67 -6.16 -2.84
C VAL A 182 -30.19 -6.22 -3.22
N THR A 183 -29.38 -6.75 -2.29
CA THR A 183 -28.01 -7.20 -2.58
C THR A 183 -27.99 -8.65 -3.05
N SER A 184 -27.19 -8.92 -4.08
CA SER A 184 -27.04 -10.29 -4.57
C SER A 184 -25.67 -10.59 -5.16
N ARG A 185 -25.40 -11.89 -5.30
CA ARG A 185 -24.21 -12.41 -5.99
C ARG A 185 -24.38 -12.27 -7.50
N VAL A 186 -23.25 -12.21 -8.20
CA VAL A 186 -23.21 -12.07 -9.67
C VAL A 186 -23.23 -13.42 -10.37
N GLY A 187 -24.07 -13.53 -11.40
CA GLY A 187 -24.07 -14.61 -12.39
C GLY A 187 -23.63 -14.09 -13.76
N HIS A 188 -23.39 -15.01 -14.70
CA HIS A 188 -23.06 -14.67 -16.09
C HIS A 188 -24.06 -15.33 -17.04
N LYS A 189 -24.58 -14.55 -18.00
CA LYS A 189 -25.52 -15.03 -19.03
C LYS A 189 -25.02 -14.59 -20.41
N VAL A 190 -25.31 -15.38 -21.44
CA VAL A 190 -25.08 -15.01 -22.85
C VAL A 190 -26.41 -14.48 -23.40
N LEU A 191 -26.39 -13.28 -23.97
CA LEU A 191 -27.55 -12.70 -24.67
C LEU A 191 -27.67 -13.28 -26.09
N GLU A 192 -28.82 -13.08 -26.72
CA GLU A 192 -29.07 -13.47 -28.12
C GLU A 192 -28.07 -12.84 -29.08
N ASN A 193 -27.59 -11.63 -28.77
CA ASN A 193 -26.55 -10.92 -29.50
C ASN A 193 -25.15 -11.57 -29.39
N GLY A 194 -25.01 -12.71 -28.70
CA GLY A 194 -23.73 -13.39 -28.43
C GLY A 194 -22.87 -12.75 -27.33
N LYS A 195 -23.31 -11.63 -26.74
CA LYS A 195 -22.57 -10.89 -25.71
C LYS A 195 -22.74 -11.53 -24.33
N ARG A 196 -21.63 -11.71 -23.60
CA ARG A 196 -21.62 -12.21 -22.22
C ARG A 196 -21.81 -11.06 -21.24
N VAL A 197 -22.89 -11.10 -20.47
CA VAL A 197 -23.24 -10.04 -19.49
C VAL A 197 -23.31 -10.60 -18.07
N ARG A 198 -23.07 -9.71 -17.09
CA ARG A 198 -23.30 -9.97 -15.68
C ARG A 198 -24.77 -9.72 -15.32
N TYR A 199 -25.35 -10.60 -14.52
CA TYR A 199 -26.69 -10.44 -13.96
C TYR A 199 -26.71 -10.72 -12.45
N LEU A 200 -27.71 -10.19 -11.76
CA LEU A 200 -27.96 -10.41 -10.34
C LEU A 200 -28.75 -11.70 -10.14
N ILE A 201 -28.24 -12.64 -9.35
CA ILE A 201 -28.87 -13.97 -9.21
C ILE A 201 -30.26 -13.89 -8.56
N LYS A 202 -30.44 -12.99 -7.57
CA LYS A 202 -31.71 -12.88 -6.85
C LYS A 202 -32.79 -12.16 -7.65
N THR A 203 -32.41 -11.16 -8.44
CA THR A 203 -33.37 -10.26 -9.10
C THR A 203 -33.54 -10.54 -10.59
N GLY A 204 -32.56 -11.23 -11.21
CA GLY A 204 -32.50 -11.47 -12.66
C GLY A 204 -32.06 -10.26 -13.48
N GLU A 205 -31.79 -9.12 -12.85
CA GLU A 205 -31.43 -7.87 -13.56
C GLU A 205 -30.03 -7.94 -14.18
N ILE A 206 -29.90 -7.37 -15.37
CA ILE A 206 -28.65 -7.27 -16.11
C ILE A 206 -27.94 -5.96 -15.73
N ILE A 207 -26.66 -6.05 -15.36
CA ILE A 207 -25.88 -4.91 -14.84
C ILE A 207 -25.04 -4.26 -15.94
N ASP A 208 -24.50 -5.08 -16.82
CA ASP A 208 -23.59 -4.63 -17.87
C ASP A 208 -24.39 -4.10 -19.07
N SER A 209 -24.48 -2.77 -19.20
CA SER A 209 -24.97 -2.12 -20.41
C SER A 209 -23.80 -1.68 -21.32
N GLU A 210 -24.04 -1.64 -22.63
CA GLU A 210 -23.04 -1.17 -23.61
C GLU A 210 -22.77 0.33 -23.50
N GLU A 211 -23.67 1.09 -22.90
CA GLU A 211 -23.51 2.53 -22.76
C GLU A 211 -22.68 2.90 -21.54
N ASN A 212 -22.59 2.02 -20.54
CA ASN A 212 -21.93 2.32 -19.27
C ASN A 212 -20.46 2.72 -19.47
N TRP A 213 -19.73 2.07 -20.38
CA TRP A 213 -18.33 2.43 -20.64
C TRP A 213 -18.18 3.79 -21.31
N LYS A 214 -19.11 4.16 -22.21
CA LYS A 214 -19.13 5.48 -22.87
C LYS A 214 -19.41 6.57 -21.83
N LYS A 215 -20.41 6.35 -20.98
CA LYS A 215 -20.78 7.23 -19.86
C LYS A 215 -19.59 7.46 -18.92
N LEU A 216 -18.87 6.40 -18.55
CA LEU A 216 -17.68 6.51 -17.70
C LEU A 216 -16.54 7.28 -18.38
N LYS A 217 -16.30 7.05 -19.68
CA LYS A 217 -15.26 7.78 -20.43
C LYS A 217 -15.56 9.26 -20.50
N GLU A 218 -16.81 9.62 -20.77
CA GLU A 218 -17.26 11.00 -20.82
C GLU A 218 -17.20 11.69 -19.45
N ALA A 219 -17.61 10.98 -18.39
CA ALA A 219 -17.50 11.49 -17.02
C ALA A 219 -16.04 11.79 -16.64
N ASN A 220 -15.11 10.88 -16.95
CA ASN A 220 -13.68 11.09 -16.69
C ASN A 220 -13.11 12.28 -17.47
N LYS A 221 -13.57 12.48 -18.72
CA LYS A 221 -13.16 13.64 -19.54
C LYS A 221 -13.61 14.95 -18.89
N LYS A 222 -14.88 15.03 -18.47
CA LYS A 222 -15.42 16.20 -17.76
C LYS A 222 -14.68 16.47 -16.45
N THR A 223 -14.38 15.44 -15.66
CA THR A 223 -13.60 15.61 -14.42
C THR A 223 -12.18 16.12 -14.70
N ALA A 224 -11.56 15.70 -15.80
CA ALA A 224 -10.23 16.19 -16.18
C ALA A 224 -10.25 17.65 -16.65
N GLU A 225 -11.29 18.07 -17.36
CA GLU A 225 -11.48 19.47 -17.78
C GLU A 225 -11.71 20.39 -16.57
N VAL A 226 -12.53 19.97 -15.61
CA VAL A 226 -12.75 20.69 -14.34
C VAL A 226 -11.48 20.76 -13.49
N ALA A 227 -10.62 19.76 -13.54
CA ALA A 227 -9.34 19.79 -12.81
C ALA A 227 -8.27 20.66 -13.51
N ALA A 228 -8.47 21.01 -14.77
CA ALA A 228 -7.57 21.86 -15.55
C ALA A 228 -7.99 23.34 -15.57
N THR A 229 -9.21 23.63 -15.13
CA THR A 229 -9.75 24.99 -14.93
C THR A 229 -9.57 25.43 -13.48
#